data_AF-A0A7X4D545-F1
#
_entry.id   AF-A0A7X4D545-F1
#
_cell.length_a   1.000
_cell.length_b   1.000
_cell.length_c   1.000
_cell.angle_alpha   90.00
_cell.angle_beta   90.00
_cell.angle_gamma   90.00
#
_symmetry.space_group_name_H-M   'P 1'
#
loop_
_entity.id
_entity.type
_entity.pdbx_description
1 polymer ?
#
loop_
_entity_poly.entity_id
_entity_poly.type
_entity_poly.pdbx_seq_one_letter_code
_entity_poly.pdbx_strand_id
1 'polypeptide(L)'
;MDKLQESKTRATIISRRIRERAELKARKKIDSFALSASDYERDLVELAIAQEAWQHVISSGIDPKFVFVHPIMLQQSPDVSLYYRGISLLSLKRVQTIAGSVVSWEDGSWPKNRRPTTEKCQKIAQLYNSIISSIIMDADDWVLENGYRNVLATIGITADGSIRNIIGREGEKAVQDKLVAWLQTQSRIDLRPYTGTDATETTKDWMLSDEVRMTFGIDPDIAFKRKARNREWQIVATIEIKAGTDPAGALERLGAFQKSAGETPNTSKDYLIVGVCTAEMGKRLKALGFRLEQIFDLFEIINDPEKWEQFTQEIFHHGLRLL
;
A
#
# COMPACT_ATOMS: atom_id res chain seq x y z
N MET A 1 -20.74 2.49 -8.65
CA MET A 1 -20.83 1.02 -8.53
C MET A 1 -21.90 0.72 -7.47
N ASP A 2 -22.81 -0.22 -7.70
CA ASP A 2 -23.75 -0.65 -6.65
C ASP A 2 -22.95 -1.23 -5.46
N LYS A 3 -23.24 -0.78 -4.22
CA LYS A 3 -22.58 -1.24 -2.99
C LYS A 3 -22.65 -2.77 -2.83
N LEU A 4 -23.73 -3.38 -3.33
CA LEU A 4 -23.86 -4.83 -3.35
C LEU A 4 -22.84 -5.49 -4.29
N GLN A 5 -22.60 -4.89 -5.46
CA GLN A 5 -21.64 -5.40 -6.44
C GLN A 5 -20.19 -5.26 -5.95
N GLU A 6 -19.87 -4.14 -5.29
CA GLU A 6 -18.59 -3.95 -4.61
C GLU A 6 -18.38 -5.02 -3.52
N SER A 7 -19.40 -5.24 -2.68
CA SER A 7 -19.37 -6.24 -1.61
C SER A 7 -19.18 -7.66 -2.15
N LYS A 8 -19.90 -8.04 -3.22
CA LYS A 8 -19.75 -9.33 -3.90
C LYS A 8 -18.33 -9.53 -4.46
N THR A 9 -17.78 -8.49 -5.08
CA THR A 9 -16.42 -8.51 -5.64
C THR A 9 -15.38 -8.69 -4.53
N ARG A 10 -15.49 -7.92 -3.45
CA ARG A 10 -14.60 -8.02 -2.28
C ARG A 10 -14.63 -9.42 -1.66
N ALA A 11 -15.83 -9.95 -1.41
CA ALA A 11 -16.00 -11.30 -0.85
C ALA A 11 -15.37 -12.38 -1.76
N THR A 12 -15.57 -12.28 -3.08
CA THR A 12 -15.04 -13.25 -4.05
C THR A 12 -13.51 -13.23 -4.10
N ILE A 13 -12.89 -12.04 -4.05
CA ILE A 13 -11.42 -11.91 -4.06
C ILE A 13 -10.82 -12.48 -2.78
N ILE A 14 -11.37 -12.14 -1.60
CA ILE A 14 -10.90 -12.67 -0.31
C ILE A 14 -11.03 -14.20 -0.30
N SER A 15 -12.20 -14.72 -0.68
CA SER A 15 -12.43 -16.16 -0.79
C SER A 15 -11.45 -16.85 -1.75
N ARG A 16 -11.14 -16.22 -2.90
CA ARG A 16 -10.16 -16.74 -3.85
C ARG A 16 -8.76 -16.80 -3.24
N ARG A 17 -8.29 -15.74 -2.58
CA ARG A 17 -6.95 -15.73 -1.93
C ARG A 17 -6.81 -16.77 -0.83
N ILE A 18 -7.85 -16.98 -0.03
CA ILE A 18 -7.86 -18.04 0.98
C ILE A 18 -7.83 -19.43 0.30
N ARG A 19 -8.54 -19.60 -0.83
CA ARG A 19 -8.54 -20.85 -1.62
C ARG A 19 -7.24 -21.14 -2.37
N GLU A 20 -6.39 -20.15 -2.59
CA GLU A 20 -5.05 -20.36 -3.18
C GLU A 20 -4.13 -21.17 -2.25
N ARG A 21 -4.50 -21.29 -0.97
CA ARG A 21 -3.86 -22.12 0.07
C ARG A 21 -2.34 -21.95 0.10
N ALA A 22 -1.87 -20.71 -0.04
CA ALA A 22 -0.45 -20.37 -0.02
C ALA A 22 0.21 -20.80 1.30
N GLU A 23 -0.54 -20.74 2.40
CA GLU A 23 -0.14 -21.23 3.72
C GLU A 23 0.12 -22.74 3.74
N LEU A 24 -0.64 -23.55 2.99
CA LEU A 24 -0.37 -24.98 2.88
C LEU A 24 0.92 -25.26 2.10
N LYS A 25 1.19 -24.46 1.05
CA LYS A 25 2.45 -24.58 0.31
C LYS A 25 3.64 -24.23 1.20
N ALA A 26 3.55 -23.14 1.96
CA ALA A 26 4.55 -22.74 2.94
C ALA A 26 4.74 -23.82 4.02
N ARG A 27 3.65 -24.38 4.57
CA ARG A 27 3.72 -25.44 5.58
C ARG A 27 4.39 -26.72 5.06
N LYS A 28 4.10 -27.14 3.83
CA LYS A 28 4.78 -28.28 3.20
C LYS A 28 6.28 -28.04 3.06
N LYS A 29 6.69 -26.81 2.73
CA LYS A 29 8.11 -26.44 2.70
C LYS A 29 8.71 -26.49 4.10
N ILE A 30 8.05 -25.90 5.10
CA ILE A 30 8.46 -25.96 6.52
C ILE A 30 8.67 -27.41 6.98
N ASP A 31 7.77 -28.31 6.60
CA ASP A 31 7.88 -29.72 6.98
C ASP A 31 9.11 -30.41 6.37
N SER A 32 9.52 -30.00 5.15
CA SER A 32 10.67 -30.57 4.46
C SER A 32 12.04 -30.16 5.02
N PHE A 33 12.10 -29.18 5.93
CA PHE A 33 13.35 -28.81 6.57
C PHE A 33 13.78 -29.85 7.60
N ALA A 34 15.03 -30.29 7.51
CA ALA A 34 15.68 -31.16 8.48
C ALA A 34 16.17 -30.34 9.69
N LEU A 35 15.23 -29.71 10.40
CA LEU A 35 15.46 -29.03 11.67
C LEU A 35 14.75 -29.80 12.77
N SER A 36 15.41 -29.89 13.92
CA SER A 36 14.99 -30.61 15.12
C SER A 36 14.85 -29.63 16.28
N ALA A 37 14.22 -30.06 17.38
CA ALA A 37 14.11 -29.24 18.59
C ALA A 37 15.49 -28.77 19.11
N SER A 38 16.53 -29.60 19.01
CA SER A 38 17.87 -29.24 19.46
C SER A 38 18.53 -28.13 18.64
N ASP A 39 18.11 -27.92 17.39
CA ASP A 39 18.61 -26.82 16.55
C ASP A 39 18.08 -25.46 17.03
N TYR A 40 16.92 -25.45 17.71
CA TYR A 40 16.34 -24.23 18.29
C TYR A 40 16.81 -24.02 19.73
N GLU A 41 16.87 -25.10 20.53
CA GLU A 41 17.16 -25.04 21.98
C GLU A 41 18.51 -24.39 22.29
N ARG A 42 19.50 -24.60 21.42
CA ARG A 42 20.84 -24.01 21.57
C ARG A 42 20.85 -22.49 21.42
N ASP A 43 19.90 -21.95 20.65
CA ASP A 43 19.94 -20.59 20.13
C ASP A 43 18.69 -19.78 20.55
N LEU A 44 17.94 -20.20 21.58
CA LEU A 44 16.67 -19.55 21.96
C LEU A 44 16.79 -18.03 22.13
N VAL A 45 17.86 -17.58 22.80
CA VAL A 45 18.14 -16.15 23.00
C VAL A 45 18.42 -15.46 21.67
N GLU A 46 19.26 -16.05 20.82
CA GLU A 46 19.60 -15.48 19.51
C GLU A 46 18.41 -15.45 18.57
N LEU A 47 17.50 -16.42 18.69
CA LEU A 47 16.25 -16.52 17.94
C LEU A 47 15.13 -15.66 18.52
N ALA A 48 15.35 -14.99 19.66
CA ALA A 48 14.35 -14.22 20.41
C ALA A 48 13.10 -15.04 20.77
N ILE A 49 13.31 -16.30 21.17
CA ILE A 49 12.27 -17.20 21.67
C ILE A 49 12.28 -17.15 23.20
N ALA A 50 11.14 -16.82 23.80
CA ALA A 50 11.02 -16.83 25.27
C ALA A 50 11.06 -18.26 25.80
N GLN A 51 11.70 -18.46 26.95
CA GLN A 51 11.87 -19.79 27.53
C GLN A 51 10.51 -20.43 27.85
N GLU A 52 9.58 -19.64 28.39
CA GLU A 52 8.23 -20.09 28.74
C GLU A 52 7.45 -20.54 27.50
N ALA A 53 7.52 -19.77 26.42
CA ALA A 53 6.88 -20.13 25.15
C ALA A 53 7.50 -21.40 24.54
N TRP A 54 8.83 -21.55 24.63
CA TRP A 54 9.53 -22.76 24.21
C TRP A 54 9.06 -23.98 24.99
N GLN A 55 9.03 -23.90 26.32
CA GLN A 55 8.60 -25.00 27.19
C GLN A 55 7.16 -25.41 26.91
N HIS A 56 6.27 -24.44 26.68
CA HIS A 56 4.89 -24.72 26.29
C HIS A 56 4.79 -25.53 25.00
N VAL A 57 5.52 -25.12 23.95
CA VAL A 57 5.53 -25.81 22.65
C VAL A 57 6.07 -27.23 22.77
N ILE A 58 7.20 -27.41 23.47
CA ILE A 58 7.83 -28.73 23.63
C ILE A 58 6.98 -29.66 24.49
N SER A 59 6.47 -29.19 25.64
CA SER A 59 5.62 -30.00 26.52
C SER A 59 4.29 -30.40 25.87
N SER A 60 3.81 -29.60 24.92
CA SER A 60 2.64 -29.91 24.09
C SER A 60 2.93 -30.90 22.95
N GLY A 61 4.17 -31.37 22.81
CA GLY A 61 4.58 -32.29 21.74
C GLY A 61 4.52 -31.67 20.34
N ILE A 62 4.54 -30.33 20.24
CA ILE A 62 4.49 -29.61 18.98
C ILE A 62 5.91 -29.50 18.43
N ASP A 63 6.11 -29.89 17.17
CA ASP A 63 7.39 -29.65 16.48
C ASP A 63 7.63 -28.13 16.36
N PRO A 64 8.71 -27.59 16.97
CA PRO A 64 8.99 -26.15 17.02
C PRO A 64 9.05 -25.49 15.66
N LYS A 65 9.40 -26.24 14.61
CA LYS A 65 9.50 -25.70 13.26
C LYS A 65 8.16 -25.19 12.73
N PHE A 66 7.03 -25.68 13.24
CA PHE A 66 5.71 -25.15 12.87
C PHE A 66 5.30 -23.90 13.68
N VAL A 67 6.08 -23.50 14.67
CA VAL A 67 5.77 -22.36 15.56
C VAL A 67 6.80 -21.26 15.40
N PHE A 68 8.07 -21.59 15.63
CA PHE A 68 9.19 -20.66 15.59
C PHE A 68 9.94 -20.77 14.26
N VAL A 69 10.36 -19.62 13.75
CA VAL A 69 11.12 -19.52 12.51
C VAL A 69 12.61 -19.61 12.80
N HIS A 70 13.28 -20.46 12.03
CA HIS A 70 14.74 -20.50 11.98
C HIS A 70 15.23 -19.68 10.78
N PRO A 71 16.27 -18.82 10.92
CA PRO A 71 16.80 -17.97 9.84
C PRO A 71 17.18 -18.74 8.57
N ILE A 72 17.67 -19.97 8.71
CA ILE A 72 18.02 -20.85 7.57
C ILE A 72 16.79 -21.11 6.69
N MET A 73 15.59 -21.25 7.27
CA MET A 73 14.37 -21.46 6.51
C MET A 73 14.06 -20.28 5.59
N LEU A 74 14.20 -19.06 6.11
CA LEU A 74 13.99 -17.83 5.33
C LEU A 74 15.05 -17.65 4.23
N GLN A 75 16.29 -18.11 4.46
CA GLN A 75 17.33 -18.07 3.43
C GLN A 75 17.08 -19.06 2.29
N GLN A 76 16.60 -20.27 2.62
CA GLN A 76 16.39 -21.34 1.64
C GLN A 76 15.04 -21.24 0.94
N SER A 77 13.99 -20.81 1.65
CA SER A 77 12.64 -20.62 1.12
C SER A 77 12.02 -19.34 1.71
N PRO A 78 12.34 -18.15 1.15
CA PRO A 78 11.89 -16.87 1.70
C PRO A 78 10.37 -16.76 1.83
N ASP A 79 9.62 -17.46 0.98
CA ASP A 79 8.16 -17.46 0.96
C ASP A 79 7.52 -18.08 2.21
N VAL A 80 8.27 -18.87 3.01
CA VAL A 80 7.78 -19.33 4.33
C VAL A 80 7.58 -18.17 5.31
N SER A 81 8.10 -16.97 5.02
CA SER A 81 7.75 -15.73 5.74
C SER A 81 6.25 -15.54 5.86
N LEU A 82 5.47 -15.86 4.83
CA LEU A 82 4.01 -15.70 4.83
C LEU A 82 3.37 -16.45 6.01
N TYR A 83 3.89 -17.65 6.31
CA TYR A 83 3.38 -18.49 7.38
C TYR A 83 3.71 -17.89 8.75
N TYR A 84 4.98 -17.59 9.05
CA TYR A 84 5.38 -17.08 10.36
C TYR A 84 4.93 -15.64 10.62
N ARG A 85 4.87 -14.80 9.58
CA ARG A 85 4.19 -13.50 9.63
C ARG A 85 2.72 -13.66 9.97
N GLY A 86 2.10 -14.71 9.42
CA GLY A 86 0.73 -15.10 9.73
C GLY A 86 0.53 -15.49 11.18
N ILE A 87 1.37 -16.35 11.75
CA ILE A 87 1.30 -16.73 13.17
C ILE A 87 1.46 -15.51 14.08
N SER A 88 2.42 -14.64 13.75
CA SER A 88 2.71 -13.40 14.50
C SER A 88 1.68 -12.27 14.28
N LEU A 89 0.65 -12.47 13.44
CA LEU A 89 -0.39 -11.47 13.15
C LEU A 89 0.14 -10.12 12.61
N LEU A 90 1.35 -10.10 12.05
CA LEU A 90 1.98 -8.87 11.59
C LEU A 90 1.53 -8.51 10.17
N SER A 91 1.25 -7.21 9.95
CA SER A 91 1.08 -6.69 8.59
C SER A 91 2.44 -6.54 7.89
N LEU A 92 2.45 -6.65 6.55
CA LEU A 92 3.66 -6.41 5.74
C LEU A 92 4.30 -5.04 6.02
N LYS A 93 3.47 -4.01 6.23
CA LYS A 93 3.94 -2.65 6.57
C LYS A 93 4.70 -2.64 7.90
N ARG A 94 4.17 -3.32 8.92
CA ARG A 94 4.81 -3.37 10.25
C ARG A 94 6.15 -4.11 10.19
N VAL A 95 6.21 -5.23 9.45
CA VAL A 95 7.47 -5.95 9.21
C VAL A 95 8.47 -5.05 8.49
N GLN A 96 8.06 -4.34 7.44
CA GLN A 96 8.91 -3.44 6.69
C GLN A 96 9.54 -2.35 7.55
N THR A 97 8.76 -1.72 8.44
CA THR A 97 9.24 -0.68 9.35
C THR A 97 10.31 -1.19 10.32
N ILE A 98 10.15 -2.42 10.84
CA ILE A 98 11.02 -2.93 11.90
C ILE A 98 12.23 -3.69 11.34
N ALA A 99 11.99 -4.58 10.38
CA ALA A 99 12.96 -5.58 9.93
C ALA A 99 13.23 -5.57 8.42
N GLY A 100 12.58 -4.67 7.67
CA GLY A 100 12.73 -4.54 6.22
C GLY A 100 11.70 -5.33 5.43
N SER A 101 11.52 -4.98 4.15
CA SER A 101 10.42 -5.52 3.33
C SER A 101 10.60 -7.00 3.02
N VAL A 102 9.53 -7.79 3.20
CA VAL A 102 9.40 -9.19 2.78
C VAL A 102 8.34 -9.38 1.70
N VAL A 103 7.82 -8.29 1.13
CA VAL A 103 6.73 -8.34 0.13
C VAL A 103 7.10 -9.27 -1.03
N SER A 104 8.30 -9.09 -1.58
CA SER A 104 8.78 -9.90 -2.71
C SER A 104 9.02 -11.37 -2.36
N TRP A 105 9.26 -11.67 -1.08
CA TRP A 105 9.40 -13.06 -0.62
C TRP A 105 8.05 -13.78 -0.70
N GLU A 106 6.98 -13.09 -0.30
CA GLU A 106 5.65 -13.68 -0.15
C GLU A 106 4.81 -13.64 -1.43
N ASP A 107 5.01 -12.66 -2.32
CA ASP A 107 4.33 -12.58 -3.62
C ASP A 107 5.02 -13.40 -4.73
N GLY A 108 6.18 -14.00 -4.43
CA GLY A 108 6.96 -14.82 -5.35
C GLY A 108 7.78 -14.05 -6.39
N SER A 109 7.83 -12.72 -6.31
CA SER A 109 8.66 -11.87 -7.18
C SER A 109 10.13 -11.84 -6.77
N TRP A 110 10.50 -12.44 -5.63
CA TRP A 110 11.89 -12.54 -5.21
C TRP A 110 12.73 -13.31 -6.24
N PRO A 111 13.90 -12.78 -6.66
CA PRO A 111 14.73 -13.45 -7.67
C PRO A 111 15.18 -14.84 -7.21
N LYS A 112 14.87 -15.88 -8.00
CA LYS A 112 15.17 -17.28 -7.67
C LYS A 112 16.67 -17.58 -7.52
N ASN A 113 17.52 -16.79 -8.16
CA ASN A 113 18.97 -16.90 -8.11
C ASN A 113 19.61 -16.10 -6.95
N ARG A 114 18.81 -15.40 -6.14
CA ARG A 114 19.29 -14.59 -5.03
C ARG A 114 18.82 -15.18 -3.71
N ARG A 115 19.74 -15.36 -2.76
CA ARG A 115 19.39 -15.66 -1.38
C ARG A 115 19.27 -14.36 -0.58
N PRO A 116 18.29 -14.24 0.33
CA PRO A 116 18.33 -13.21 1.36
C PRO A 116 19.64 -13.26 2.16
N THR A 117 20.07 -12.11 2.67
CA THR A 117 21.24 -12.06 3.55
C THR A 117 20.93 -12.71 4.90
N THR A 118 21.93 -13.35 5.50
CA THR A 118 21.80 -13.97 6.84
C THR A 118 21.29 -12.97 7.87
N GLU A 119 21.83 -11.76 7.88
CA GLU A 119 21.43 -10.68 8.79
C GLU A 119 19.94 -10.32 8.67
N LYS A 120 19.43 -10.21 7.43
CA LYS A 120 18.02 -9.92 7.21
C LYS A 120 17.14 -11.08 7.68
N CYS A 121 17.53 -12.31 7.39
CA CYS A 121 16.81 -13.48 7.87
C CYS A 121 16.82 -13.59 9.39
N GLN A 122 17.94 -13.31 10.05
CA GLN A 122 18.05 -13.28 11.51
C GLN A 122 17.09 -12.25 12.09
N LYS A 123 17.12 -11.02 11.57
CA LYS A 123 16.29 -9.91 12.06
C LYS A 123 14.79 -10.21 11.90
N ILE A 124 14.40 -10.79 10.76
CA ILE A 124 13.00 -11.19 10.52
C ILE A 124 12.61 -12.36 11.44
N ALA A 125 13.50 -13.34 11.63
CA ALA A 125 13.24 -14.48 12.50
C ALA A 125 13.01 -14.03 13.95
N GLN A 126 13.90 -13.19 14.47
CA GLN A 126 13.80 -12.61 15.82
C GLN A 126 12.51 -11.82 16.00
N LEU A 127 12.13 -10.99 15.02
CA LEU A 127 10.88 -10.24 15.07
C LEU A 127 9.67 -11.17 15.17
N TYR A 128 9.60 -12.19 14.32
CA TYR A 128 8.47 -13.12 14.34
C TYR A 128 8.43 -13.91 15.64
N ASN A 129 9.55 -14.50 16.06
CA ASN A 129 9.63 -15.33 17.25
C ASN A 129 9.33 -14.56 18.53
N SER A 130 9.75 -13.29 18.64
CA SER A 130 9.44 -12.45 19.80
C SER A 130 7.93 -12.21 19.94
N ILE A 131 7.24 -11.93 18.83
CA ILE A 131 5.78 -11.74 18.83
C ILE A 131 5.05 -13.06 19.07
N ILE A 132 5.49 -14.16 18.43
CA ILE A 132 4.91 -15.49 18.63
C ILE A 132 5.04 -15.92 20.10
N SER A 133 6.21 -15.70 20.71
CA SER A 133 6.43 -15.98 22.13
C SER A 133 5.45 -15.20 23.01
N SER A 134 5.23 -13.91 22.71
CA SER A 134 4.27 -13.08 23.43
C SER A 134 2.84 -13.60 23.30
N ILE A 135 2.43 -14.03 22.09
CA ILE A 135 1.10 -14.61 21.84
C ILE A 135 0.90 -15.90 22.64
N ILE A 136 1.92 -16.77 22.70
CA ILE A 136 1.85 -18.03 23.44
C ILE A 136 1.76 -17.77 24.94
N MET A 137 2.57 -16.84 25.47
CA MET A 137 2.61 -16.50 26.89
C MET A 137 1.32 -15.81 27.40
N ASP A 138 0.59 -15.11 26.53
CA ASP A 138 -0.66 -14.42 26.87
C ASP A 138 -1.89 -15.34 26.76
N ALA A 139 -1.72 -16.57 26.27
CA ALA A 139 -2.81 -17.53 26.08
C ALA A 139 -2.65 -18.76 26.99
N ASP A 140 -3.61 -18.96 27.90
CA ASP A 140 -3.58 -20.04 28.90
C ASP A 140 -3.56 -21.46 28.28
N ASP A 141 -4.09 -21.63 27.06
CA ASP A 141 -4.29 -22.92 26.40
C ASP A 141 -3.84 -22.93 24.93
N TRP A 142 -2.81 -22.16 24.58
CA TRP A 142 -2.37 -22.05 23.19
C TRP A 142 -2.07 -23.41 22.54
N VAL A 143 -2.68 -23.71 21.39
CA VAL A 143 -2.31 -24.87 20.57
C VAL A 143 -1.93 -24.44 19.16
N LEU A 144 -1.27 -25.33 18.42
CA LEU A 144 -0.82 -25.07 17.04
C LEU A 144 -1.96 -24.63 16.10
N GLU A 145 -3.18 -25.10 16.36
CA GLU A 145 -4.38 -24.69 15.63
C GLU A 145 -4.71 -23.19 15.81
N ASN A 146 -4.45 -22.59 16.99
CA ASN A 146 -4.54 -21.14 17.16
C ASN A 146 -3.56 -20.43 16.21
N GLY A 147 -2.34 -20.93 16.10
CA GLY A 147 -1.35 -20.44 15.13
C GLY A 147 -1.85 -20.49 13.69
N TYR A 148 -2.46 -21.62 13.27
CA TYR A 148 -3.05 -21.72 11.92
C TYR A 148 -4.20 -20.75 11.68
N ARG A 149 -5.05 -20.52 12.68
CA ARG A 149 -6.13 -19.52 12.60
C ARG A 149 -5.56 -18.11 12.45
N ASN A 150 -4.46 -17.79 13.14
CA ASN A 150 -3.76 -16.51 12.99
C ASN A 150 -3.25 -16.31 11.55
N VAL A 151 -2.70 -17.36 10.92
CA VAL A 151 -2.28 -17.29 9.50
C VAL A 151 -3.47 -16.94 8.59
N LEU A 152 -4.61 -17.62 8.75
CA LEU A 152 -5.81 -17.36 7.93
C LEU A 152 -6.36 -15.95 8.16
N ALA A 153 -6.42 -15.49 9.41
CA ALA A 153 -6.83 -14.13 9.75
C ALA A 153 -5.93 -13.09 9.07
N THR A 154 -4.62 -13.29 9.13
CA THR A 154 -3.62 -12.40 8.52
C THR A 154 -3.74 -12.36 6.98
N ILE A 155 -4.00 -13.51 6.34
CA ILE A 155 -4.28 -13.58 4.89
C ILE A 155 -5.52 -12.76 4.55
N GLY A 156 -6.61 -12.90 5.33
CA GLY A 156 -7.84 -12.13 5.16
C GLY A 156 -7.61 -10.61 5.25
N ILE A 157 -6.90 -10.16 6.29
CA ILE A 157 -6.54 -8.74 6.49
C ILE A 157 -5.68 -8.22 5.32
N THR A 158 -4.71 -9.02 4.87
CA THR A 158 -3.81 -8.64 3.76
C THR A 158 -4.57 -8.56 2.43
N ALA A 159 -5.48 -9.51 2.18
CA ALA A 159 -6.34 -9.53 1.00
C ALA A 159 -7.24 -8.28 0.97
N ASP A 160 -7.85 -7.94 2.11
CA ASP A 160 -8.67 -6.75 2.24
C ASP A 160 -7.89 -5.45 1.95
N GLY A 161 -6.72 -5.29 2.57
CA GLY A 161 -5.85 -4.14 2.30
C GLY A 161 -5.43 -4.04 0.82
N SER A 162 -5.18 -5.19 0.18
CA SER A 162 -4.84 -5.23 -1.25
C SER A 162 -5.99 -4.74 -2.13
N ILE A 163 -7.24 -5.06 -1.79
CA ILE A 163 -8.42 -4.61 -2.54
C ILE A 163 -8.58 -3.10 -2.42
N ARG A 164 -8.46 -2.54 -1.21
CA ARG A 164 -8.49 -1.08 -1.00
C ARG A 164 -7.43 -0.36 -1.84
N ASN A 165 -6.22 -0.91 -1.91
CA ASN A 165 -5.15 -0.36 -2.76
C ASN A 165 -5.47 -0.46 -4.26
N ILE A 166 -6.09 -1.56 -4.70
CA ILE A 166 -6.53 -1.71 -6.10
C ILE A 166 -7.59 -0.66 -6.44
N ILE A 167 -8.61 -0.49 -5.58
CA ILE A 167 -9.65 0.53 -5.77
C ILE A 167 -9.04 1.93 -5.86
N GLY A 168 -8.07 2.23 -4.98
CA GLY A 168 -7.29 3.46 -5.01
C GLY A 168 -6.65 3.71 -6.39
N ARG A 169 -5.85 2.75 -6.87
CA ARG A 169 -5.14 2.85 -8.15
C ARG A 169 -6.06 2.91 -9.36
N GLU A 170 -7.15 2.14 -9.38
CA GLU A 170 -8.10 2.17 -10.51
C GLU A 170 -8.83 3.51 -10.58
N GLY A 171 -9.18 4.11 -9.43
CA GLY A 171 -9.77 5.44 -9.40
C GLY A 171 -8.80 6.54 -9.86
N GLU A 172 -7.55 6.49 -9.40
CA GLU A 172 -6.48 7.39 -9.86
C GLU A 172 -6.28 7.28 -11.38
N LYS A 173 -6.13 6.06 -11.88
CA LYS A 173 -5.96 5.77 -13.31
C LYS A 173 -7.15 6.27 -14.15
N ALA A 174 -8.38 6.06 -13.69
CA ALA A 174 -9.56 6.50 -14.43
C ALA A 174 -9.58 8.02 -14.64
N VAL A 175 -9.18 8.80 -13.63
CA VAL A 175 -9.05 10.26 -13.75
C VAL A 175 -7.90 10.64 -14.68
N GLN A 176 -6.72 10.02 -14.52
CA GLN A 176 -5.55 10.30 -15.37
C GLN A 176 -5.84 10.02 -16.85
N ASP A 177 -6.44 8.86 -17.16
CA ASP A 177 -6.78 8.47 -18.52
C ASP A 177 -7.83 9.40 -19.13
N LYS A 178 -8.89 9.74 -18.36
CA LYS A 178 -9.93 10.70 -18.80
C LYS A 178 -9.35 12.10 -19.02
N LEU A 179 -8.44 12.53 -18.16
CA LEU A 179 -7.76 13.83 -18.29
C LEU A 179 -6.91 13.90 -19.55
N VAL A 180 -6.10 12.89 -19.83
CA VAL A 180 -5.27 12.85 -21.05
C VAL A 180 -6.16 12.82 -22.28
N ALA A 181 -7.21 12.00 -22.31
CA ALA A 181 -8.15 11.96 -23.42
C ALA A 181 -8.82 13.33 -23.65
N TRP A 182 -9.23 14.02 -22.58
CA TRP A 182 -9.80 15.37 -22.69
C TRP A 182 -8.77 16.37 -23.24
N LEU A 183 -7.53 16.38 -22.71
CA LEU A 183 -6.46 17.26 -23.18
C LEU A 183 -6.17 17.09 -24.68
N GLN A 184 -6.22 15.85 -25.19
CA GLN A 184 -6.04 15.56 -26.63
C GLN A 184 -7.12 16.20 -27.52
N THR A 185 -8.30 16.48 -26.96
CA THR A 185 -9.40 17.15 -27.70
C THR A 185 -9.29 18.67 -27.68
N GLN A 186 -8.43 19.25 -26.83
CA GLN A 186 -8.32 20.70 -26.67
C GLN A 186 -7.33 21.29 -27.67
N SER A 187 -7.83 22.01 -28.68
CA SER A 187 -7.02 22.64 -29.73
C SER A 187 -6.05 23.72 -29.23
N ARG A 188 -6.28 24.26 -28.03
CA ARG A 188 -5.47 25.34 -27.41
C ARG A 188 -4.35 24.83 -26.50
N ILE A 189 -4.27 23.51 -26.30
CA ILE A 189 -3.26 22.88 -25.44
C ILE A 189 -2.32 22.08 -26.34
N ASP A 190 -1.01 22.36 -26.26
CA ASP A 190 0.02 21.60 -26.96
C ASP A 190 0.40 20.38 -26.12
N LEU A 191 -0.42 19.33 -26.19
CA LEU A 191 -0.17 18.08 -25.47
C LEU A 191 0.89 17.25 -26.20
N ARG A 192 2.11 17.23 -25.66
CA ARG A 192 3.21 16.41 -26.19
C ARG A 192 4.02 15.75 -25.06
N PRO A 193 4.58 14.55 -25.28
CA PRO A 193 5.47 13.93 -24.30
C PRO A 193 6.66 14.83 -23.96
N TYR A 194 7.01 14.94 -22.68
CA TYR A 194 8.21 15.65 -22.25
C TYR A 194 9.43 14.73 -22.31
N THR A 195 10.48 15.15 -23.02
CA THR A 195 11.72 14.37 -23.24
C THR A 195 12.96 15.06 -22.64
N GLY A 196 12.80 15.88 -21.60
CA GLY A 196 13.92 16.60 -20.98
C GLY A 196 14.84 15.69 -20.14
N THR A 197 16.00 16.23 -19.74
CA THR A 197 17.03 15.49 -18.97
C THR A 197 16.57 14.99 -17.61
N ASP A 198 15.54 15.63 -17.04
CA ASP A 198 14.92 15.23 -15.76
C ASP A 198 13.70 14.33 -15.96
N ALA A 199 13.45 13.86 -17.19
CA ALA A 199 12.43 12.85 -17.45
C ALA A 199 12.93 11.51 -16.87
N THR A 200 12.23 10.99 -15.88
CA THR A 200 12.49 9.63 -15.40
C THR A 200 11.69 8.64 -16.24
N GLU A 201 12.24 7.45 -16.52
CA GLU A 201 11.49 6.37 -17.22
C GLU A 201 10.16 6.00 -16.53
N THR A 202 10.01 6.40 -15.26
CA THR A 202 8.88 6.09 -14.39
C THR A 202 7.78 7.16 -14.37
N THR A 203 8.04 8.40 -14.81
CA THR A 203 7.04 9.50 -14.79
C THR A 203 6.51 9.77 -16.19
N LYS A 204 5.19 9.62 -16.38
CA LYS A 204 4.53 10.09 -17.60
C LYS A 204 4.38 11.60 -17.52
N ASP A 205 5.29 12.29 -18.19
CA ASP A 205 5.34 13.75 -18.24
C ASP A 205 4.83 14.27 -19.57
N TRP A 206 3.98 15.30 -19.49
CA TRP A 206 3.37 15.93 -20.64
C TRP A 206 3.65 17.43 -20.61
N MET A 207 4.10 17.99 -21.71
CA MET A 207 4.01 19.43 -21.93
C MET A 207 2.57 19.76 -22.29
N LEU A 208 2.07 20.88 -21.77
CA LEU A 208 0.76 21.47 -22.10
C LEU A 208 0.92 22.77 -22.90
N SER A 209 2.07 23.41 -22.75
CA SER A 209 2.58 24.54 -23.52
C SER A 209 4.09 24.63 -23.28
N ASP A 210 4.82 25.55 -23.90
CA ASP A 210 6.25 25.75 -23.65
C ASP A 210 6.58 26.14 -22.18
N GLU A 211 5.60 26.64 -21.45
CA GLU A 211 5.76 27.12 -20.07
C GLU A 211 5.13 26.24 -19.01
N VAL A 212 4.25 25.30 -19.39
CA VAL A 212 3.48 24.47 -18.45
C VAL A 212 3.65 22.99 -18.73
N ARG A 213 4.00 22.23 -17.69
CA ARG A 213 4.18 20.78 -17.68
C ARG A 213 3.21 20.13 -16.70
N MET A 214 2.67 18.98 -17.07
CA MET A 214 1.92 18.07 -16.22
C MET A 214 2.76 16.81 -15.95
N THR A 215 2.80 16.37 -14.69
CA THR A 215 3.53 15.19 -14.24
C THR A 215 2.59 14.28 -13.45
N PHE A 216 2.53 12.99 -13.78
CA PHE A 216 1.94 11.98 -12.90
C PHE A 216 2.97 11.51 -11.89
N GLY A 217 2.58 11.45 -10.61
CA GLY A 217 3.45 11.20 -9.48
C GLY A 217 2.79 10.35 -8.39
N ILE A 218 3.49 10.18 -7.27
CA ILE A 218 2.97 9.49 -6.08
C ILE A 218 2.43 10.49 -5.06
N ASP A 219 3.14 11.61 -4.86
CA ASP A 219 2.77 12.69 -3.94
C ASP A 219 3.26 14.01 -4.57
N PRO A 220 2.38 14.80 -5.23
CA PRO A 220 0.96 14.53 -5.50
C PRO A 220 0.74 13.55 -6.68
N ASP A 221 -0.49 13.04 -6.79
CA ASP A 221 -0.90 12.13 -7.89
C ASP A 221 -0.76 12.80 -9.27
N ILE A 222 -1.09 14.09 -9.38
CA ILE A 222 -0.85 14.92 -10.57
C ILE A 222 -0.29 16.28 -10.13
N ALA A 223 0.86 16.67 -10.69
CA ALA A 223 1.45 17.99 -10.49
C ALA A 223 1.47 18.80 -11.79
N PHE A 224 1.09 20.06 -11.71
CA PHE A 224 1.31 21.04 -12.77
C PHE A 224 2.45 21.98 -12.38
N LYS A 225 3.42 22.10 -13.27
CA LYS A 225 4.62 22.92 -13.07
C LYS A 225 4.67 24.02 -14.12
N ARG A 226 5.04 25.23 -13.70
CA ARG A 226 5.33 26.34 -14.60
C ARG A 226 6.82 26.69 -14.57
N LYS A 227 7.34 27.06 -15.73
CA LYS A 227 8.72 27.56 -15.84
C LYS A 227 8.84 28.94 -15.21
N ALA A 228 9.64 29.06 -14.16
CA ALA A 228 9.93 30.34 -13.51
C ALA A 228 10.96 31.15 -14.32
N ARG A 229 11.16 32.42 -13.93
CA ARG A 229 12.12 33.33 -14.61
C ARG A 229 13.55 32.82 -14.60
N ASN A 230 13.93 32.05 -13.58
CA ASN A 230 15.23 31.38 -13.46
C ASN A 230 15.34 30.08 -14.29
N ARG A 231 14.32 29.77 -15.11
CA ARG A 231 14.17 28.56 -15.95
C ARG A 231 13.96 27.25 -15.17
N GLU A 232 13.74 27.31 -13.86
CA GLU A 232 13.36 26.14 -13.06
C GLU A 232 11.86 25.85 -13.13
N TRP A 233 11.48 24.59 -12.93
CA TRP A 233 10.09 24.17 -12.87
C TRP A 233 9.55 24.30 -11.44
N GLN A 234 8.51 25.10 -11.26
CA GLN A 234 7.85 25.28 -9.96
C GLN A 234 6.43 24.74 -10.00
N ILE A 235 6.04 23.98 -8.96
CA ILE A 235 4.67 23.48 -8.83
C ILE A 235 3.73 24.66 -8.62
N VAL A 236 2.71 24.76 -9.46
CA VAL A 236 1.68 25.82 -9.42
C VAL A 236 0.30 25.28 -9.06
N ALA A 237 0.05 24.01 -9.34
CA ALA A 237 -1.19 23.33 -8.94
C ALA A 237 -0.96 21.83 -8.79
N THR A 238 -1.79 21.19 -7.98
CA THR A 238 -1.76 19.74 -7.75
C THR A 238 -3.17 19.18 -7.78
N ILE A 239 -3.31 17.93 -8.20
CA ILE A 239 -4.53 17.15 -8.03
C ILE A 239 -4.17 15.92 -7.19
N GLU A 240 -4.85 15.76 -6.08
CA GLU A 240 -4.78 14.57 -5.25
C GLU A 240 -6.06 13.75 -5.41
N ILE A 241 -5.94 12.43 -5.54
CA ILE A 241 -7.03 11.50 -5.81
C ILE A 241 -7.13 10.49 -4.67
N LYS A 242 -8.25 10.50 -3.96
CA LYS A 242 -8.54 9.60 -2.84
C LYS A 242 -9.82 8.81 -3.13
N ALA A 243 -9.68 7.82 -4.02
CA ALA A 243 -10.78 7.03 -4.60
C ALA A 243 -11.50 6.05 -3.65
N GLY A 244 -11.06 5.92 -2.39
CA GLY A 244 -11.74 5.06 -1.42
C GLY A 244 -13.23 5.39 -1.28
N THR A 245 -14.06 4.36 -1.16
CA THR A 245 -15.53 4.45 -1.09
C THR A 245 -16.05 4.31 0.34
N ASP A 246 -15.22 3.83 1.26
CA ASP A 246 -15.62 3.55 2.64
C ASP A 246 -15.55 4.82 3.52
N PRO A 247 -16.63 5.18 4.23
CA PRO A 247 -16.61 6.32 5.14
C PRO A 247 -15.61 6.17 6.30
N ALA A 248 -15.33 4.94 6.74
CA ALA A 248 -14.45 4.67 7.88
C ALA A 248 -13.00 5.13 7.62
N GLY A 249 -12.50 4.95 6.40
CA GLY A 249 -11.18 5.38 5.96
C GLY A 249 -11.11 6.84 5.49
N ALA A 250 -12.18 7.65 5.65
CA ALA A 250 -12.18 9.03 5.17
C ALA A 250 -11.13 9.90 5.89
N LEU A 251 -10.98 9.77 7.21
CA LEU A 251 -10.00 10.55 7.98
C LEU A 251 -8.56 10.09 7.76
N GLU A 252 -8.33 8.81 7.49
CA GLU A 252 -7.01 8.31 7.08
C GLU A 252 -6.60 8.95 5.74
N ARG A 253 -7.52 9.01 4.78
CA ARG A 253 -7.29 9.65 3.47
C ARG A 253 -7.10 11.15 3.57
N LEU A 254 -7.80 11.82 4.48
CA LEU A 254 -7.56 13.23 4.80
C LEU A 254 -6.14 13.44 5.32
N GLY A 255 -5.67 12.60 6.26
CA GLY A 255 -4.31 12.69 6.78
C GLY A 255 -3.25 12.48 5.69
N ALA A 256 -3.49 11.55 4.77
CA ALA A 256 -2.62 11.35 3.61
C ALA A 256 -2.58 12.58 2.70
N PHE A 257 -3.73 13.17 2.38
CA PHE A 257 -3.79 14.43 1.63
C PHE A 257 -3.04 15.57 2.34
N GLN A 258 -3.25 15.75 3.65
CA GLN A 258 -2.57 16.81 4.41
C GLN A 258 -1.05 16.65 4.39
N LYS A 259 -0.56 15.39 4.40
CA LYS A 259 0.86 15.10 4.27
C LYS A 259 1.39 15.46 2.87
N SER A 260 0.74 14.96 1.81
CA SER A 260 1.11 15.26 0.40
C SER A 260 1.08 16.77 0.14
N ALA A 261 0.00 17.43 0.57
CA ALA A 261 -0.12 18.88 0.53
C ALA A 261 1.05 19.53 1.29
N GLY A 262 1.39 19.11 2.51
CA GLY A 262 2.53 19.64 3.26
C GLY A 262 3.89 19.61 2.56
N GLU A 263 4.07 18.75 1.55
CA GLU A 263 5.31 18.63 0.74
C GLU A 263 5.32 19.57 -0.48
N THR A 264 4.22 20.28 -0.76
CA THR A 264 4.08 21.22 -1.88
C THR A 264 4.19 22.70 -1.43
N PRO A 265 4.57 23.63 -2.32
CA PRO A 265 4.65 25.05 -1.98
C PRO A 265 3.29 25.61 -1.53
N ASN A 266 3.28 26.51 -0.53
CA ASN A 266 2.05 27.17 -0.05
C ASN A 266 1.36 28.04 -1.11
N THR A 267 2.07 28.39 -2.19
CA THR A 267 1.54 29.14 -3.33
C THR A 267 0.88 28.24 -4.38
N SER A 268 0.98 26.92 -4.23
CA SER A 268 0.34 25.98 -5.14
C SER A 268 -1.15 25.85 -4.83
N LYS A 269 -1.93 25.66 -5.90
CA LYS A 269 -3.36 25.40 -5.84
C LYS A 269 -3.62 23.91 -5.71
N ASP A 270 -4.14 23.46 -4.57
CA ASP A 270 -4.42 22.04 -4.37
C ASP A 270 -5.89 21.74 -4.70
N TYR A 271 -6.11 20.75 -5.56
CA TYR A 271 -7.42 20.20 -5.88
C TYR A 271 -7.52 18.79 -5.33
N LEU A 272 -8.66 18.44 -4.74
CA LEU A 272 -8.85 17.12 -4.13
C LEU A 272 -10.05 16.41 -4.78
N ILE A 273 -9.82 15.21 -5.29
CA ILE A 273 -10.86 14.31 -5.80
C ILE A 273 -11.09 13.21 -4.76
N VAL A 274 -12.32 13.04 -4.29
CA VAL A 274 -12.68 12.05 -3.26
C VAL A 274 -13.77 11.10 -3.74
N GLY A 275 -13.63 9.81 -3.44
CA GLY A 275 -14.70 8.84 -3.64
C GLY A 275 -15.81 8.91 -2.57
N VAL A 276 -15.52 9.49 -1.41
CA VAL A 276 -16.52 9.81 -0.38
C VAL A 276 -15.99 10.92 0.52
N CYS A 277 -16.82 11.92 0.78
CA CYS A 277 -16.54 12.99 1.73
C CYS A 277 -17.53 12.90 2.90
N THR A 278 -17.06 12.50 4.08
CA THR A 278 -17.90 12.50 5.28
C THR A 278 -18.08 13.92 5.81
N ALA A 279 -19.13 14.16 6.60
CA ALA A 279 -19.38 15.48 7.19
C ALA A 279 -18.18 16.00 8.01
N GLU A 280 -17.52 15.11 8.76
CA GLU A 280 -16.33 15.45 9.55
C GLU A 280 -15.10 15.73 8.66
N MET A 281 -14.89 14.95 7.60
CA MET A 281 -13.82 15.23 6.63
C MET A 281 -14.05 16.59 5.97
N GLY A 282 -15.27 16.87 5.51
CA GLY A 282 -15.63 18.17 4.92
C GLY A 282 -15.42 19.34 5.89
N LYS A 283 -15.76 19.17 7.17
CA LYS A 283 -15.51 20.18 8.22
C LYS A 283 -14.01 20.48 8.37
N ARG A 284 -13.17 19.44 8.40
CA ARG A 284 -11.71 19.60 8.54
C ARG A 284 -11.05 20.16 7.27
N LEU A 285 -11.52 19.77 6.10
CA LEU A 285 -11.03 20.32 4.83
C LEU A 285 -11.34 21.82 4.74
N LYS A 286 -12.53 22.26 5.16
CA LYS A 286 -12.86 23.70 5.24
C LYS A 286 -11.92 24.47 6.18
N ALA A 287 -11.42 23.83 7.24
CA ALA A 287 -10.46 24.44 8.16
C ALA A 287 -9.04 24.57 7.58
N LEU A 288 -8.72 23.87 6.48
CA LEU A 288 -7.43 24.02 5.79
C LEU A 288 -7.29 25.36 5.03
N GLY A 289 -8.37 26.13 4.92
CA GLY A 289 -8.35 27.48 4.36
C GLY A 289 -8.01 27.52 2.86
N PHE A 290 -7.29 28.57 2.46
CA PHE A 290 -7.02 28.94 1.06
C PHE A 290 -6.11 27.99 0.26
N ARG A 291 -5.58 26.94 0.89
CA ARG A 291 -4.68 25.99 0.22
C ARG A 291 -5.45 25.04 -0.71
N LEU A 292 -6.61 24.60 -0.26
CA LEU A 292 -7.48 23.70 -1.01
C LEU A 292 -8.49 24.54 -1.79
N GLU A 293 -8.34 24.61 -3.10
CA GLU A 293 -9.20 25.42 -3.96
C GLU A 293 -10.58 24.77 -4.09
N GLN A 294 -10.61 23.48 -4.42
CA GLN A 294 -11.88 22.77 -4.62
C GLN A 294 -11.78 21.28 -4.34
N ILE A 295 -12.90 20.72 -3.88
CA ILE A 295 -13.13 19.29 -3.70
C ILE A 295 -14.11 18.82 -4.77
N PHE A 296 -13.78 17.73 -5.44
CA PHE A 296 -14.61 17.08 -6.44
C PHE A 296 -14.98 15.67 -6.00
N ASP A 297 -16.22 15.26 -6.27
CA ASP A 297 -16.63 13.87 -6.12
C ASP A 297 -16.15 13.05 -7.33
N LEU A 298 -15.42 11.97 -7.05
CA LEU A 298 -14.84 11.10 -8.08
C LEU A 298 -15.92 10.53 -9.00
N PHE A 299 -17.05 10.10 -8.47
CA PHE A 299 -18.09 9.47 -9.26
C PHE A 299 -18.86 10.49 -10.09
N GLU A 300 -19.06 11.70 -9.58
CA GLU A 300 -19.61 12.81 -10.37
C GLU A 300 -18.71 13.13 -11.57
N ILE A 301 -17.43 13.43 -11.36
CA ILE A 301 -16.55 13.84 -12.47
C ILE A 301 -16.31 12.73 -13.49
N ILE A 302 -16.39 11.46 -13.09
CA ILE A 302 -16.20 10.33 -14.01
C ILE A 302 -17.46 10.10 -14.85
N ASN A 303 -18.67 10.20 -14.28
CA ASN A 303 -19.90 9.77 -14.95
C ASN A 303 -20.76 10.90 -15.51
N ASP A 304 -20.57 12.13 -15.02
CA ASP A 304 -21.33 13.31 -15.45
C ASP A 304 -20.45 14.23 -16.30
N PRO A 305 -20.77 14.42 -17.61
CA PRO A 305 -20.03 15.31 -18.49
C PRO A 305 -20.01 16.78 -18.02
N GLU A 306 -21.08 17.28 -17.41
CA GLU A 306 -21.14 18.68 -16.94
C GLU A 306 -20.20 18.88 -15.75
N LYS A 307 -20.15 17.90 -14.84
CA LYS A 307 -19.23 17.91 -13.71
C LYS A 307 -17.78 17.76 -14.14
N TRP A 308 -17.53 16.95 -15.17
CA TRP A 308 -16.21 16.88 -15.78
C TRP A 308 -15.78 18.21 -16.39
N GLU A 309 -16.68 18.87 -17.12
CA GLU A 309 -16.41 20.18 -17.70
C GLU A 309 -16.10 21.22 -16.61
N GLN A 310 -16.90 21.27 -15.54
CA GLN A 310 -16.65 22.13 -14.39
C GLN A 310 -15.27 21.87 -13.77
N PHE A 311 -14.91 20.60 -13.57
CA PHE A 311 -13.61 20.20 -13.05
C PHE A 311 -12.46 20.70 -13.95
N THR A 312 -12.58 20.52 -15.27
CA THR A 312 -11.54 20.97 -16.20
C THR A 312 -11.49 22.49 -16.34
N GLN A 313 -12.61 23.20 -16.28
CA GLN A 313 -12.63 24.67 -16.30
C GLN A 313 -11.92 25.25 -15.08
N GLU A 314 -12.21 24.72 -13.89
CA GLU A 314 -11.57 25.19 -12.67
C GLU A 314 -10.04 25.06 -12.75
N ILE A 315 -9.55 23.92 -13.22
CA ILE A 315 -8.11 23.68 -13.27
C ILE A 315 -7.45 24.43 -14.42
N PHE A 316 -7.96 24.30 -15.65
CA PHE A 316 -7.26 24.76 -16.85
C PHE A 316 -7.55 26.21 -17.19
N HIS A 317 -8.74 26.74 -16.89
CA HIS A 317 -9.07 28.14 -17.10
C HIS A 317 -8.72 28.99 -15.86
N HIS A 318 -9.25 28.65 -14.68
CA HIS A 318 -9.06 29.47 -13.47
C HIS A 318 -7.73 29.22 -12.75
N GLY A 319 -7.29 27.95 -12.69
CA GLY A 319 -6.03 27.55 -12.05
C GLY A 319 -4.80 27.88 -12.88
N LEU A 320 -4.72 27.28 -14.07
CA LEU A 320 -3.54 27.30 -14.94
C LEU A 320 -3.59 28.40 -16.01
N ARG A 321 -4.76 28.95 -16.33
CA ARG A 321 -4.94 29.98 -17.37
C ARG A 321 -4.38 29.55 -18.73
N LEU A 322 -4.69 28.32 -19.13
CA LEU A 322 -4.33 27.72 -20.42
C LEU A 322 -5.48 27.77 -21.43
N LEU A 323 -6.71 27.77 -20.93
CA LEU A 323 -7.94 28.01 -21.70
C LEU A 323 -8.43 29.44 -21.47
#